data_AF-A0A6N7G8R8-F1
#
_entry.id   AF-A0A6N7G8R8-F1
#
_cell.length_a   1.000
_cell.length_b   1.000
_cell.length_c   1.000
_cell.angle_alpha   90.00
_cell.angle_beta   90.00
_cell.angle_gamma   90.00
#
_symmetry.space_group_name_H-M   'P 1'
#
loop_
_entity.id
_entity.type
_entity.pdbx_description
1 polymer ?
#
loop_
_entity_poly.entity_id
_entity_poly.type
_entity_poly.pdbx_seq_one_letter_code
_entity_poly.pdbx_strand_id
1 'polypeptide(L)'
;MVFNFLRRNNRKNNEVLRAVCVLRNAFATPQRDAIDQWCENNNARAVTWIEDDFPFGAPWNRSELEAWLAPRPPTTWDVLVVHSMEQMTAVELIQPCRDHGKRLVLTEGRADSSTWLPPWPTEAKP
;
A
#
# COMPACT_ATOMS: atom_id res chain seq x y z
N MET A 1 -26.29 40.63 17.18
CA MET A 1 -26.50 39.23 16.74
C MET A 1 -25.14 38.70 16.31
N VAL A 2 -24.39 38.07 17.21
CA VAL A 2 -23.02 37.61 16.95
C VAL A 2 -23.09 36.11 16.66
N PHE A 3 -22.83 35.74 15.41
CA PHE A 3 -22.76 34.34 15.01
C PHE A 3 -21.46 33.73 15.53
N ASN A 4 -21.57 32.93 16.60
CA ASN A 4 -20.53 32.00 17.01
C ASN A 4 -20.37 30.94 15.91
N PHE A 5 -19.42 31.15 15.02
CA PHE A 5 -18.90 30.09 14.16
C PHE A 5 -18.16 29.10 15.06
N LEU A 6 -18.89 28.06 15.48
CA LEU A 6 -18.31 26.81 15.94
C LEU A 6 -17.41 26.28 14.83
N ARG A 7 -16.12 26.63 14.92
CA ARG A 7 -15.01 26.01 14.22
C ARG A 7 -15.10 24.52 14.58
N ARG A 8 -15.74 23.74 13.70
CA ARG A 8 -15.73 22.28 13.77
C ARG A 8 -14.25 21.89 13.77
N ASN A 9 -13.74 21.57 14.95
CA ASN A 9 -12.51 20.84 15.12
C ASN A 9 -12.70 19.53 14.37
N ASN A 10 -12.25 19.51 13.12
CA ASN A 10 -11.80 18.30 12.45
C ASN A 10 -10.62 17.78 13.29
N ARG A 11 -10.92 17.15 14.43
CA ARG A 11 -10.11 16.06 14.93
C ARG A 11 -10.20 14.98 13.85
N LYS A 12 -9.42 15.12 12.78
CA LYS A 12 -8.95 13.95 12.06
C LYS A 12 -8.21 13.17 13.14
N ASN A 13 -8.76 12.04 13.55
CA ASN A 13 -8.03 11.07 14.35
C ASN A 13 -6.65 10.96 13.71
N ASN A 14 -5.62 11.27 14.49
CA ASN A 14 -4.23 11.11 14.10
C ASN A 14 -3.88 9.62 14.15
N GLU A 15 -4.74 8.79 13.54
CA GLU A 15 -4.57 7.35 13.45
C GLU A 15 -3.40 7.12 12.51
N VAL A 16 -2.29 6.69 13.11
CA VAL A 16 -1.09 6.30 12.39
C VAL A 16 -1.46 5.09 11.54
N LEU A 17 -1.43 5.25 10.21
CA LEU A 17 -1.73 4.15 9.29
C LEU A 17 -0.71 3.04 9.47
N ARG A 18 -1.16 1.79 9.56
CA ARG A 18 -0.26 0.64 9.69
C ARG A 18 0.07 0.10 8.30
N ALA A 19 1.31 0.28 7.87
CA ALA A 19 1.76 -0.04 6.52
C ALA A 19 2.49 -1.39 6.47
N VAL A 20 2.04 -2.29 5.61
CA VAL A 20 2.82 -3.45 5.16
C VAL A 20 3.66 -2.98 3.98
N CYS A 21 4.98 -3.05 4.09
CA CYS A 21 5.89 -2.53 3.09
C CYS A 21 6.53 -3.69 2.33
N VAL A 22 6.47 -3.67 1.00
CA VAL A 22 7.08 -4.69 0.16
C VAL A 22 8.14 -4.04 -0.71
N LEU A 23 9.34 -4.60 -0.69
CA LEU A 23 10.48 -4.14 -1.47
C LEU A 23 11.21 -5.30 -2.11
N ARG A 24 11.97 -5.03 -3.16
CA ARG A 24 12.86 -6.01 -3.76
C ARG A 24 14.23 -5.96 -3.13
N ASN A 25 14.74 -7.10 -2.69
CA ASN A 25 16.06 -7.19 -2.05
C ASN A 25 17.17 -6.64 -2.97
N ALA A 26 17.15 -6.98 -4.27
CA ALA A 26 18.08 -6.43 -5.27
C ALA A 26 18.09 -4.89 -5.40
N PHE A 27 17.04 -4.20 -4.92
CA PHE A 27 16.88 -2.75 -5.01
C PHE A 27 16.41 -2.15 -3.67
N ALA A 28 16.74 -2.80 -2.54
CA ALA A 28 16.11 -2.51 -1.26
C ALA A 28 16.31 -1.06 -0.81
N THR A 29 17.50 -0.48 -1.03
CA THR A 29 17.84 0.88 -0.56
C THR A 29 16.97 1.97 -1.20
N PRO A 30 16.94 2.18 -2.53
CA PRO A 30 16.13 3.24 -3.13
C PRO A 30 14.62 3.03 -2.94
N GLN A 31 14.18 1.78 -2.86
CA GLN A 31 12.76 1.46 -2.66
C GLN A 31 12.32 1.73 -1.24
N ARG A 32 13.17 1.37 -0.27
CA ARG A 32 12.93 1.65 1.14
C ARG A 32 12.85 3.15 1.39
N ASP A 33 13.76 3.94 0.83
CA ASP A 33 13.73 5.40 0.96
C ASP A 33 12.41 5.99 0.39
N ALA A 34 11.95 5.50 -0.75
CA ALA A 34 10.68 5.95 -1.35
C ALA A 34 9.45 5.56 -0.49
N ILE A 35 9.46 4.35 0.08
CA ILE A 35 8.39 3.86 0.97
C ILE A 35 8.40 4.61 2.30
N ASP A 36 9.57 4.83 2.89
CA ASP A 36 9.73 5.60 4.13
C ASP A 36 9.26 7.04 3.91
N GLN A 37 9.67 7.67 2.81
CA GLN A 37 9.20 9.01 2.45
C GLN A 37 7.67 9.06 2.28
N TRP A 38 7.06 8.03 1.67
CA TRP A 38 5.60 7.96 1.59
C TRP A 38 4.98 7.82 2.98
N CYS A 39 5.54 6.99 3.85
CA CYS A 39 5.03 6.77 5.20
C CYS A 39 5.07 8.05 6.03
N GLU A 40 6.19 8.79 6.00
CA GLU A 40 6.34 10.08 6.67
C GLU A 40 5.28 11.10 6.20
N ASN A 41 5.09 11.21 4.88
CA ASN A 41 4.13 12.15 4.29
C ASN A 41 2.66 11.83 4.61
N ASN A 42 2.36 10.56 4.90
CA ASN A 42 0.99 10.08 5.11
C ASN A 42 0.69 9.72 6.57
N ASN A 43 1.59 10.06 7.51
CA ASN A 43 1.49 9.66 8.91
C ASN A 43 1.25 8.14 9.05
N ALA A 44 2.00 7.36 8.29
CA ALA A 44 1.98 5.90 8.34
C ALA A 44 3.22 5.36 9.05
N ARG A 45 3.08 4.19 9.66
CA ARG A 45 4.15 3.43 10.30
C ARG A 45 4.23 2.06 9.65
N ALA A 46 5.42 1.71 9.17
CA ALA A 46 5.71 0.36 8.71
C ALA A 46 5.54 -0.63 9.90
N VAL A 47 4.61 -1.57 9.75
CA VAL A 47 4.45 -2.70 10.69
C VAL A 47 5.33 -3.88 10.32
N THR A 48 5.62 -4.03 9.03
CA THR A 48 6.51 -5.08 8.52
C THR A 48 7.15 -4.64 7.21
N TRP A 49 8.33 -5.19 6.96
CA TRP A 49 9.04 -5.10 5.69
C TRP A 49 9.13 -6.50 5.13
N ILE A 50 8.66 -6.69 3.91
CA ILE A 50 8.70 -7.94 3.19
C ILE A 50 9.65 -7.73 2.03
N GLU A 51 10.76 -8.45 2.06
CA GLU A 51 11.78 -8.39 1.02
C GLU A 51 11.55 -9.54 0.05
N ASP A 52 11.33 -9.22 -1.22
CA ASP A 52 11.03 -10.22 -2.24
C ASP A 52 12.01 -10.16 -3.43
N ASP A 53 12.52 -11.32 -3.81
CA ASP A 53 13.35 -11.50 -5.00
C ASP A 53 12.55 -12.37 -5.97
N PHE A 54 11.45 -11.85 -6.51
CA PHE A 54 10.78 -12.50 -7.64
C PHE A 54 11.41 -12.03 -8.96
N PRO A 55 11.49 -12.92 -9.97
CA PRO A 55 11.74 -12.52 -11.35
C PRO A 55 10.51 -11.80 -11.93
N PHE A 56 10.76 -10.83 -12.82
CA PHE A 56 9.68 -10.11 -13.52
C PHE A 56 8.73 -11.08 -14.22
N GLY A 57 7.42 -10.91 -14.01
CA GLY A 57 6.38 -11.69 -14.69
C GLY A 57 6.13 -13.10 -14.17
N ALA A 58 6.74 -13.51 -13.04
CA ALA A 58 6.37 -14.75 -12.37
C ALA A 58 5.17 -14.55 -11.44
N PRO A 59 4.22 -15.52 -11.38
CA PRO A 59 3.13 -15.47 -10.43
C PRO A 59 3.67 -15.48 -9.00
N TRP A 60 3.07 -14.65 -8.17
CA TRP A 60 3.48 -14.48 -6.79
C TRP A 60 3.19 -15.76 -5.97
N ASN A 61 4.16 -16.18 -5.15
CA ASN A 61 4.11 -17.49 -4.50
C ASN A 61 4.84 -17.50 -3.14
N ARG A 62 4.79 -16.37 -2.39
CA ARG A 62 5.52 -16.25 -1.11
C ARG A 62 4.57 -16.12 0.06
N SER A 63 4.67 -17.12 0.94
CA SER A 63 3.84 -17.31 2.13
C SER A 63 3.82 -16.13 3.10
N GLU A 64 4.86 -15.27 3.10
CA GLU A 64 4.91 -14.12 4.01
C GLU A 64 3.86 -13.06 3.65
N LEU A 65 3.86 -12.52 2.42
CA LEU A 65 2.83 -11.55 2.02
C LEU A 65 1.45 -12.22 1.91
N GLU A 66 1.37 -13.53 1.62
CA GLU A 66 0.09 -14.29 1.63
C GLU A 66 -0.51 -14.31 3.03
N ALA A 67 0.32 -14.46 4.06
CA ALA A 67 -0.15 -14.38 5.44
C ALA A 67 -0.76 -13.01 5.75
N TRP A 68 -0.25 -11.92 5.18
CA TRP A 68 -0.80 -10.57 5.37
C TRP A 68 -2.06 -10.30 4.56
N LEU A 69 -2.17 -10.89 3.37
CA LEU A 69 -3.36 -10.82 2.52
C LEU A 69 -4.45 -11.82 2.91
N ALA A 70 -4.17 -12.77 3.81
CA ALA A 70 -5.15 -13.72 4.31
C ALA A 70 -6.24 -13.04 5.17
N PRO A 71 -7.42 -13.67 5.32
CA PRO A 71 -8.51 -13.15 6.16
C PRO A 71 -8.12 -12.90 7.64
N ARG A 72 -7.07 -13.57 8.11
CA ARG A 72 -6.51 -13.41 9.46
C ARG A 72 -5.04 -13.05 9.36
N PRO A 73 -4.70 -11.77 9.18
CA PRO A 73 -3.32 -11.34 9.13
C PRO A 73 -2.62 -11.49 10.49
N PRO A 74 -1.27 -11.55 10.53
CA PRO A 74 -0.50 -11.66 11.77
C PRO A 74 -0.74 -10.51 12.74
N THR A 75 -1.06 -9.33 12.22
CA THR A 75 -1.34 -8.12 12.98
C THR A 75 -2.28 -7.22 12.19
N THR A 76 -2.96 -6.29 12.86
CA THR A 76 -3.78 -5.26 12.21
C THR A 76 -2.93 -4.39 11.29
N TRP A 77 -3.37 -4.22 10.05
CA TRP A 77 -2.75 -3.33 9.07
C TRP A 77 -3.81 -2.64 8.22
N ASP A 78 -3.46 -1.51 7.60
CA ASP A 78 -4.41 -0.61 6.92
C ASP A 78 -4.05 -0.42 5.43
N VAL A 79 -2.76 -0.41 5.10
CA VAL A 79 -2.25 -0.13 3.76
C VAL A 79 -1.09 -1.04 3.38
N LEU A 80 -1.08 -1.49 2.12
CA LEU A 80 0.01 -2.21 1.47
C LEU A 80 0.75 -1.19 0.62
N VAL A 81 2.02 -0.96 0.91
CA VAL A 81 2.87 -0.02 0.21
C VAL A 81 3.92 -0.80 -0.57
N VAL A 82 3.87 -0.66 -1.89
CA VAL A 82 4.77 -1.29 -2.86
C VAL A 82 5.49 -0.18 -3.63
N HIS A 83 6.71 -0.47 -4.07
CA HIS A 83 7.42 0.51 -4.86
C HIS A 83 6.76 0.72 -6.23
N SER A 84 6.52 -0.36 -6.98
CA SER A 84 6.07 -0.31 -8.38
C SER A 84 5.15 -1.48 -8.74
N MET A 85 4.42 -1.39 -9.86
CA MET A 85 3.66 -2.49 -10.48
C MET A 85 4.51 -3.33 -11.43
N GLU A 86 5.68 -2.85 -11.87
CA GLU A 86 6.60 -3.74 -12.60
C GLU A 86 7.06 -4.91 -11.72
N GLN A 87 6.91 -4.73 -10.41
CA GLN A 87 7.18 -5.75 -9.40
C GLN A 87 6.08 -6.80 -9.31
N MET A 88 4.83 -6.48 -9.58
CA MET A 88 3.74 -7.44 -9.44
C MET A 88 2.54 -7.04 -10.28
N THR A 89 1.80 -8.02 -10.81
CA THR A 89 0.60 -7.66 -11.54
C THR A 89 -0.38 -6.97 -10.60
N ALA A 90 -0.88 -5.82 -11.07
CA ALA A 90 -1.88 -5.02 -10.41
C ALA A 90 -3.01 -5.86 -9.80
N VAL A 91 -3.48 -6.81 -10.58
CA VAL A 91 -4.65 -7.63 -10.28
C VAL A 91 -4.41 -8.55 -9.07
N GLU A 92 -3.22 -9.13 -8.95
CA GLU A 92 -2.85 -10.04 -7.85
C GLU A 92 -2.81 -9.34 -6.49
N LEU A 93 -2.47 -8.04 -6.44
CA LEU A 93 -2.47 -7.27 -5.19
C LEU A 93 -3.78 -6.54 -4.92
N ILE A 94 -4.40 -5.97 -5.96
CA ILE A 94 -5.58 -5.13 -5.82
C ILE A 94 -6.73 -5.95 -5.25
N GLN A 95 -6.96 -7.15 -5.78
CA GLN A 95 -8.15 -7.92 -5.47
C GLN A 95 -8.16 -8.38 -4.00
N PRO A 96 -7.10 -9.02 -3.46
CA PRO A 96 -7.04 -9.38 -2.04
C PRO A 96 -7.05 -8.16 -1.12
N CYS A 97 -6.31 -7.09 -1.48
CA CYS A 97 -6.35 -5.87 -0.68
C CYS A 97 -7.77 -5.31 -0.59
N ARG A 98 -8.50 -5.26 -1.71
CA ARG A 98 -9.87 -4.76 -1.75
C ARG A 98 -10.84 -5.65 -1.00
N ASP A 99 -10.74 -6.97 -1.16
CA ASP A 99 -11.61 -7.93 -0.46
C ASP A 99 -11.48 -7.82 1.07
N HIS A 100 -10.32 -7.39 1.54
CA HIS A 100 -10.03 -7.15 2.96
C HIS A 100 -10.14 -5.68 3.40
N GLY A 101 -10.65 -4.79 2.55
CA GLY A 101 -10.83 -3.37 2.84
C GLY A 101 -9.52 -2.61 3.08
N LYS A 102 -8.43 -3.09 2.50
CA LYS A 102 -7.07 -2.56 2.59
C LYS A 102 -6.77 -1.67 1.38
N ARG A 103 -5.90 -0.68 1.59
CA ARG A 103 -5.43 0.21 0.53
C ARG A 103 -4.15 -0.35 -0.09
N LEU A 104 -4.01 -0.23 -1.39
CA LEU A 104 -2.77 -0.52 -2.12
C LEU A 104 -2.18 0.81 -2.60
N VAL A 105 -0.90 1.03 -2.32
CA VAL A 105 -0.19 2.26 -2.67
C VAL A 105 1.08 1.90 -3.42
N LEU A 106 1.26 2.55 -4.56
CA LEU A 106 2.47 2.54 -5.36
C LEU A 106 3.23 3.84 -5.13
N THR A 107 4.44 3.74 -4.59
CA THR A 107 5.29 4.91 -4.37
C THR A 107 5.81 5.47 -5.70
N GLU A 108 6.12 4.59 -6.66
CA GLU A 108 6.42 4.95 -8.04
C GLU A 108 5.12 5.37 -8.74
N GLY A 109 5.12 6.56 -9.32
CA GLY A 109 3.93 7.15 -9.94
C GLY A 109 2.90 7.73 -8.96
N ARG A 110 3.12 7.62 -7.63
CA ARG A 110 2.22 8.14 -6.57
C ARG A 110 0.76 7.69 -6.74
N ALA A 111 0.57 6.42 -7.11
CA ALA A 111 -0.74 5.89 -7.41
C ALA A 111 -1.32 5.16 -6.19
N ASP A 112 -2.56 5.51 -5.82
CA ASP A 112 -3.26 4.95 -4.67
C ASP A 112 -4.56 4.28 -5.13
N SER A 113 -4.79 3.04 -4.71
CA SER A 113 -5.97 2.27 -5.09
C SER A 113 -7.29 2.92 -4.67
N SER A 114 -7.30 3.81 -3.67
CA SER A 114 -8.47 4.62 -3.30
C SER A 114 -8.85 5.66 -4.35
N THR A 115 -7.97 5.96 -5.30
CA THR A 115 -8.18 6.94 -6.37
C THR A 115 -8.46 6.30 -7.73
N TRP A 116 -8.39 4.97 -7.82
CA TRP A 116 -8.58 4.24 -9.07
C TRP A 116 -10.08 4.06 -9.37
N LEU A 117 -10.54 4.66 -10.46
CA LEU A 117 -11.86 4.41 -11.03
C LEU A 117 -11.78 3.22 -12.00
N PRO A 118 -12.77 2.32 -12.01
CA PRO A 118 -12.82 1.26 -13.01
C PRO A 118 -12.98 1.84 -14.44
N PRO A 119 -12.45 1.19 -15.49
CA PRO A 119 -11.73 -0.08 -15.46
C PRO A 119 -10.29 0.13 -15.01
N TRP A 120 -9.85 -0.74 -14.11
CA TRP A 120 -8.47 -0.78 -13.60
C TRP A 120 -7.49 -0.87 -14.77
N PRO A 121 -6.21 -0.49 -14.58
CA PRO A 121 -5.17 -0.81 -15.55
C PRO A 121 -5.01 -2.35 -15.62
N THR A 122 -5.86 -3.00 -16.41
CA THR A 122 -5.69 -4.35 -16.91
C THR A 122 -4.57 -4.28 -17.91
N GLU A 123 -3.40 -4.72 -17.45
CA GLU A 123 -2.19 -4.99 -18.25
C GLU A 123 -1.64 -3.81 -19.06
N ALA A 124 -0.34 -3.59 -18.88
CA ALA A 124 0.43 -2.82 -19.85
C ALA A 124 0.26 -3.48 -21.24
N LYS A 125 -0.28 -2.72 -22.19
CA LYS A 125 -0.26 -3.04 -23.64
C LYS A 125 1.18 -3.07 -24.18
N PRO A 126 1.43 -3.65 -25.37
CA PRO A 126 0.82 -4.81 -26.03
C PRO A 126 1.81 -5.99 -26.19
#